data_AF-A0A9Q1IPG3-F1
#
_entry.id   AF-A0A9Q1IPG3-F1
#
_cell.length_a   1.000
_cell.length_b   1.000
_cell.length_c   1.000
_cell.angle_alpha   90.00
_cell.angle_beta   90.00
_cell.angle_gamma   90.00
#
_symmetry.space_group_name_H-M   'P 1'
#
loop_
_entity.id
_entity.type
_entity.pdbx_description
1 polymer ?
#
loop_
_entity_poly.entity_id
_entity_poly.type
_entity_poly.pdbx_seq_one_letter_code
_entity_poly.pdbx_strand_id
1 'polypeptide(L)'
;MPASSVEGVQEKVVTAQGLCHITFLHGTGSRRRAPCRYDDGEAAHQWKDPEEYYRSQFLEVIDLLTSELTRRFDQPTLHLLKNIENVVLTAVNSSPGCVSISIPKNVVDMYTGDVDMERLSTQLSMFPAVLRAHNSSAETPIRRVTKVSTIVDMLATQGGGTQSLFSEVDRLLRLYLTVPMSNATAEQSYVRATPK
;
A
#
# COMPACT_ATOMS: atom_id res chain seq x y z
N MET A 1 46.26 14.73 -37.35
CA MET A 1 47.42 13.82 -37.18
C MET A 1 48.52 14.59 -36.48
N PRO A 2 49.32 13.99 -35.57
CA PRO A 2 49.42 12.56 -35.17
C PRO A 2 48.83 12.32 -33.76
N ALA A 3 48.40 11.13 -33.29
CA ALA A 3 48.81 9.73 -33.46
C ALA A 3 50.04 9.30 -32.63
N SER A 4 49.80 8.53 -31.56
CA SER A 4 50.68 7.46 -31.02
C SER A 4 49.92 6.74 -29.89
N SER A 5 49.32 5.57 -30.14
CA SER A 5 49.89 4.21 -30.11
C SER A 5 50.31 3.74 -28.72
N VAL A 6 49.53 2.88 -28.05
CA VAL A 6 49.47 1.40 -28.05
C VAL A 6 50.68 0.72 -27.37
N GLU A 7 50.34 -0.24 -26.50
CA GLU A 7 50.99 -1.55 -26.30
C GLU A 7 51.95 -1.73 -25.10
N GLY A 8 51.70 -2.81 -24.34
CA GLY A 8 52.58 -3.26 -23.26
C GLY A 8 51.99 -4.32 -22.34
N VAL A 9 51.36 -5.36 -22.90
CA VAL A 9 51.09 -6.62 -22.18
C VAL A 9 52.43 -7.29 -21.87
N GLN A 10 52.70 -7.61 -20.60
CA GLN A 10 53.65 -8.68 -20.26
C GLN A 10 53.10 -9.58 -19.17
N GLU A 11 52.51 -10.67 -19.68
CA GLU A 11 52.41 -11.97 -19.07
C GLU A 11 53.82 -12.52 -18.76
N LYS A 12 54.11 -12.86 -17.51
CA LYS A 12 55.24 -13.74 -17.16
C LYS A 12 54.87 -14.73 -16.06
N VAL A 13 54.49 -15.91 -16.55
CA VAL A 13 55.09 -17.22 -16.28
C VAL A 13 55.29 -17.62 -14.81
N VAL A 14 54.41 -18.55 -14.43
CA VAL A 14 54.52 -19.52 -13.35
C VAL A 14 55.88 -20.25 -13.39
N THR A 15 56.57 -20.30 -12.25
CA THR A 15 57.51 -21.38 -11.95
C THR A 15 57.35 -21.77 -10.50
N ALA A 16 56.61 -22.86 -10.29
CA ALA A 16 56.56 -23.59 -9.04
C ALA A 16 57.77 -24.52 -8.97
N GLN A 17 58.54 -24.45 -7.88
CA GLN A 17 59.23 -25.58 -7.25
C GLN A 17 60.08 -25.06 -6.08
N GLY A 18 59.87 -25.63 -4.90
CA GLY A 18 60.67 -25.34 -3.72
C GLY A 18 60.03 -25.91 -2.46
N LEU A 19 60.34 -27.18 -2.20
CA LEU A 19 59.91 -27.99 -1.06
C LEU A 19 59.91 -27.22 0.27
N CYS A 20 58.77 -27.22 0.98
CA CYS A 20 58.74 -26.97 2.42
C CYS A 20 58.34 -28.25 3.16
N HIS A 21 59.33 -28.76 3.88
CA HIS A 21 59.27 -29.78 4.91
C HIS A 21 58.01 -29.65 5.77
N ILE A 22 57.15 -30.67 5.77
CA ILE A 22 55.99 -30.75 6.66
C ILE A 22 56.51 -31.20 8.04
N THR A 23 56.67 -30.25 8.96
CA THR A 23 56.67 -30.54 10.40
C THR A 23 55.30 -30.20 10.95
N PHE A 24 54.54 -31.24 11.26
CA PHE A 24 53.29 -31.22 12.00
C PHE A 24 53.54 -30.66 13.40
N LEU A 25 53.06 -29.44 13.67
CA LEU A 25 52.82 -28.96 15.03
C LEU A 25 51.33 -28.92 15.29
N HIS A 26 50.93 -29.67 16.31
CA HIS A 26 49.61 -29.70 16.91
C HIS A 26 49.21 -28.32 17.43
N GLY A 27 47.95 -27.95 17.21
CA GLY A 27 47.20 -27.08 18.12
C GLY A 27 47.18 -25.59 17.80
N THR A 28 46.12 -25.13 17.15
CA THR A 28 45.12 -24.17 17.68
C THR A 28 44.10 -23.88 16.59
N GLY A 29 42.81 -24.01 16.91
CA GLY A 29 41.72 -23.85 15.95
C GLY A 29 41.71 -22.43 15.35
N SER A 30 41.73 -22.36 14.02
CA SER A 30 41.52 -21.12 13.27
C SER A 30 40.17 -20.51 13.64
N ARG A 31 40.17 -19.48 14.50
CA ARG A 31 39.03 -18.56 14.60
C ARG A 31 38.81 -17.95 13.23
N ARG A 32 37.69 -18.27 12.58
CA ARG A 32 37.25 -17.53 11.40
C ARG A 32 37.17 -16.05 11.80
N ARG A 33 37.97 -15.19 11.16
CA ARG A 33 37.80 -13.74 11.27
C ARG A 33 36.38 -13.43 10.80
N ALA A 34 35.60 -12.75 11.64
CA ALA A 34 34.31 -12.22 11.22
C ALA A 34 34.52 -11.37 9.95
N PRO A 35 33.59 -11.39 8.98
CA PRO A 35 33.71 -10.58 7.77
C PRO A 35 33.92 -9.11 8.15
N CYS A 36 35.08 -8.57 7.78
CA CYS A 36 35.37 -7.15 7.91
C CYS A 36 34.57 -6.43 6.83
N ARG A 37 33.63 -5.56 7.22
CA ARG A 37 32.92 -4.67 6.29
C ARG A 37 33.91 -3.61 5.81
N TYR A 38 34.11 -3.53 4.49
CA TYR A 38 35.00 -2.56 3.84
C TYR A 38 34.36 -1.16 3.68
N ASP A 39 33.59 -0.69 4.67
CA ASP A 39 32.99 0.66 4.66
C ASP A 39 33.80 1.68 5.49
N ASP A 40 35.09 1.41 5.72
CA ASP A 40 35.97 2.26 6.53
C ASP A 40 36.49 3.47 5.72
N GLY A 41 35.78 4.59 5.88
CA GLY A 41 36.29 5.94 5.64
C GLY A 41 36.04 6.91 6.80
N GLU A 42 35.02 6.66 7.63
CA GLU A 42 34.69 7.52 8.77
C GLU A 42 34.53 6.69 10.05
N ALA A 43 35.08 7.19 11.16
CA ALA A 43 34.92 6.55 12.47
C ALA A 43 33.43 6.48 12.82
N ALA A 44 32.97 5.31 13.30
CA ALA A 44 31.61 5.15 13.78
C ALA A 44 31.26 6.27 14.77
N HIS A 45 30.12 6.94 14.55
CA HIS A 45 29.70 8.05 15.38
C HIS A 45 29.65 7.64 16.86
N GLN A 46 30.46 8.30 17.69
CA GLN A 46 30.49 8.07 19.13
C GLN A 46 29.70 9.18 19.83
N TRP A 47 28.61 8.78 20.48
CA TRP A 47 27.83 9.70 21.31
C TRP A 47 28.62 10.10 22.55
N LYS A 48 28.57 11.39 22.88
CA LYS A 48 29.30 11.93 24.04
C LYS A 48 28.60 11.61 25.34
N ASP A 49 27.27 11.62 25.32
CA ASP A 49 26.41 11.37 26.47
C ASP A 49 25.40 10.25 26.20
N PRO A 50 25.09 9.42 27.22
CA PRO A 50 24.09 8.36 27.07
C PRO A 50 22.69 8.91 26.77
N GLU A 51 22.37 10.12 27.23
CA GLU A 51 21.12 10.80 26.92
C GLU A 51 20.98 11.07 25.40
N GLU A 52 22.05 11.50 24.75
CA GLU A 52 22.06 11.78 23.31
C GLU A 52 21.86 10.49 22.50
N TYR A 53 22.47 9.38 22.93
CA TYR A 53 22.25 8.05 22.35
C TYR A 53 20.79 7.60 22.43
N TYR A 54 20.16 7.68 23.61
CA TYR A 54 18.76 7.28 23.74
C TYR A 54 17.82 8.22 23.00
N ARG A 55 18.15 9.51 22.93
CA ARG A 55 17.39 10.47 22.13
C ARG A 55 17.47 10.14 20.64
N SER A 56 18.64 9.80 20.12
CA SER A 56 18.80 9.43 18.70
C SER A 56 18.04 8.15 18.38
N GLN A 57 18.10 7.13 19.25
CA GLN A 57 17.36 5.88 19.11
C GLN A 57 15.85 6.10 19.16
N PHE A 58 15.36 6.96 20.06
CA PHE A 58 13.94 7.30 20.12
C PHE A 58 13.47 7.97 18.82
N LEU A 59 14.22 8.94 18.30
CA LEU A 59 13.88 9.62 17.05
C LEU A 59 13.91 8.65 15.86
N GLU A 60 14.91 7.77 15.79
CA GLU A 60 14.98 6.71 14.77
C GLU A 60 13.73 5.82 14.77
N VAL A 61 13.24 5.44 15.96
CA VAL A 61 12.00 4.67 16.07
C VAL A 61 10.79 5.48 15.60
N ILE A 62 10.69 6.76 15.94
CA ILE A 62 9.60 7.63 15.49
C ILE A 62 9.62 7.81 13.96
N ASP A 63 10.80 7.98 13.38
CA ASP A 63 10.97 8.10 11.92
C ASP A 63 10.59 6.80 11.22
N LEU A 64 11.00 5.65 11.76
CA LEU A 64 10.61 4.34 11.25
C LEU A 64 9.10 4.14 11.36
N LEU A 65 8.48 4.48 12.49
CA LEU A 65 7.03 4.38 12.66
C LEU A 65 6.30 5.31 11.69
N THR A 66 6.76 6.54 11.53
CA THR A 66 6.13 7.51 10.63
C THR A 66 6.25 7.05 9.18
N SER A 67 7.43 6.57 8.75
CA SER A 67 7.63 6.05 7.41
C SER A 67 6.77 4.82 7.15
N GLU A 68 6.64 3.89 8.11
CA GLU A 68 5.76 2.73 7.99
C GLU A 68 4.27 3.11 7.98
N LEU A 69 3.86 4.08 8.79
CA LEU A 69 2.49 4.61 8.75
C LEU A 69 2.20 5.23 7.38
N THR A 70 3.07 6.09 6.87
CA THR A 70 2.92 6.67 5.54
C THR A 70 2.89 5.58 4.47
N ARG A 71 3.82 4.62 4.49
CA ARG A 71 3.85 3.50 3.53
C ARG A 71 2.59 2.64 3.57
N ARG A 72 1.95 2.49 4.75
CA ARG A 72 0.73 1.70 4.92
C ARG A 72 -0.54 2.47 4.51
N PHE A 73 -0.63 3.76 4.81
CA PHE A 73 -1.83 4.56 4.53
C PHE A 73 -1.79 5.26 3.17
N ASP A 74 -0.61 5.52 2.61
CA ASP A 74 -0.42 6.13 1.29
C ASP A 74 -0.31 5.06 0.18
N GLN A 75 -1.25 4.11 0.20
CA GLN A 75 -1.32 3.05 -0.81
C GLN A 75 -2.30 3.45 -1.92
N PRO A 76 -1.97 3.18 -3.20
CA PRO A 76 -2.84 3.52 -4.33
C PRO A 76 -4.22 2.88 -4.21
N THR A 77 -4.30 1.67 -3.64
CA THR A 77 -5.56 0.96 -3.37
C THR A 77 -6.45 1.71 -2.38
N LEU A 78 -5.87 2.32 -1.33
CA LEU A 78 -6.62 3.08 -0.34
C LEU A 78 -7.16 4.39 -0.94
N HIS A 79 -6.36 5.05 -1.78
CA HIS A 79 -6.82 6.22 -2.54
C HIS A 79 -7.96 5.88 -3.49
N LEU A 80 -7.90 4.71 -4.14
CA LEU A 80 -8.99 4.23 -4.97
C LEU A 80 -10.27 4.01 -4.16
N LEU A 81 -10.19 3.32 -3.01
CA LEU A 81 -11.37 3.09 -2.16
C LEU A 81 -11.98 4.40 -1.67
N LYS A 82 -11.13 5.35 -1.27
CA LYS A 82 -11.55 6.70 -0.91
C LYS A 82 -12.24 7.42 -2.08
N ASN A 83 -11.76 7.24 -3.30
CA ASN A 83 -12.38 7.81 -4.50
C ASN A 83 -13.76 7.21 -4.75
N ILE A 84 -13.92 5.88 -4.62
CA ILE A 84 -15.22 5.22 -4.74
C ILE A 84 -16.20 5.74 -3.69
N GLU A 85 -15.78 5.79 -2.42
CA GLU A 85 -16.60 6.33 -1.33
C GLU A 85 -17.03 7.77 -1.61
N ASN A 86 -16.10 8.62 -2.04
CA ASN A 86 -16.40 10.01 -2.39
C ASN A 86 -17.39 10.12 -3.55
N VAL A 87 -17.27 9.30 -4.60
CA VAL A 87 -18.21 9.30 -5.73
C VAL A 87 -19.62 8.96 -5.26
N VAL A 88 -19.78 7.92 -4.44
CA VAL A 88 -21.11 7.53 -3.95
C VAL A 88 -21.68 8.56 -2.98
N LEU A 89 -20.87 9.07 -2.04
CA LEU A 89 -21.32 10.09 -1.09
C LEU A 89 -21.68 11.42 -1.77
N THR A 90 -20.90 11.86 -2.75
CA THR A 90 -21.20 13.09 -3.51
C THR A 90 -22.44 12.90 -4.37
N ALA A 91 -22.63 11.72 -4.98
CA ALA A 91 -23.84 11.39 -5.72
C ALA A 91 -25.11 11.53 -4.88
N VAL A 92 -25.11 10.94 -3.67
CA VAL A 92 -26.29 10.95 -2.78
C VAL A 92 -26.63 12.36 -2.29
N ASN A 93 -25.60 13.15 -1.97
CA ASN A 93 -25.77 14.49 -1.40
C ASN A 93 -25.96 15.58 -2.47
N SER A 94 -25.84 15.23 -3.77
CA SER A 94 -25.99 16.18 -4.86
C SER A 94 -27.44 16.63 -5.02
N SER A 95 -27.62 17.85 -5.52
CA SER A 95 -28.95 18.34 -5.87
C SER A 95 -29.54 17.51 -7.03
N PRO A 96 -30.86 17.25 -7.00
CA PRO A 96 -31.52 16.48 -8.05
C PRO A 96 -31.41 17.21 -9.40
N GLY A 97 -30.92 16.52 -10.43
CA GLY A 97 -30.68 17.09 -11.76
C GLY A 97 -29.23 17.49 -12.04
N CYS A 98 -28.27 17.17 -11.17
CA CYS A 98 -26.86 17.25 -11.51
C CYS A 98 -26.56 16.29 -12.69
N VAL A 99 -26.14 16.85 -13.82
CA VAL A 99 -26.13 16.19 -15.14
C VAL A 99 -24.98 15.19 -15.30
N SER A 100 -23.93 15.25 -14.49
CA SER A 100 -22.85 14.25 -14.56
C SER A 100 -22.02 14.25 -13.28
N ILE A 101 -21.97 13.10 -12.61
CA ILE A 101 -21.03 12.84 -11.52
C ILE A 101 -19.74 12.35 -12.16
N SER A 102 -18.67 13.14 -12.04
CA SER A 102 -17.37 12.80 -12.62
C SER A 102 -16.75 11.64 -11.85
N ILE A 103 -16.66 10.47 -12.50
CA ILE A 103 -16.00 9.30 -11.95
C ILE A 103 -14.48 9.45 -12.19
N PRO A 104 -13.64 9.34 -11.14
CA PRO A 104 -12.19 9.40 -11.29
C PRO A 104 -11.65 8.33 -12.24
N LYS A 105 -10.69 8.70 -13.10
CA LYS A 105 -10.09 7.80 -14.11
C LYS A 105 -9.54 6.50 -13.51
N ASN A 106 -8.94 6.58 -12.32
CA ASN A 106 -8.39 5.41 -11.64
C ASN A 106 -9.46 4.37 -11.27
N VAL A 107 -10.70 4.79 -11.02
CA VAL A 107 -11.83 3.87 -10.78
C VAL A 107 -12.30 3.24 -12.08
N VAL A 108 -12.35 4.05 -13.15
CA VAL A 108 -12.72 3.58 -14.49
C VAL A 108 -11.73 2.51 -14.94
N ASP A 109 -10.44 2.82 -14.97
CA ASP A 109 -9.40 1.92 -15.49
C ASP A 109 -9.37 0.57 -14.75
N MET A 110 -9.63 0.56 -13.44
CA MET A 110 -9.55 -0.67 -12.65
C MET A 110 -10.81 -1.55 -12.72
N TYR A 111 -11.99 -0.96 -12.95
CA TYR A 111 -13.27 -1.68 -12.90
C TYR A 111 -14.07 -1.65 -14.21
N THR A 112 -13.50 -1.20 -15.32
CA THR A 112 -14.16 -1.20 -16.64
C THR A 112 -14.68 -2.59 -17.05
N GLY A 113 -14.04 -3.67 -16.59
CA GLY A 113 -14.49 -5.05 -16.87
C GLY A 113 -15.60 -5.57 -15.96
N ASP A 114 -15.79 -4.96 -14.78
CA ASP A 114 -16.72 -5.43 -13.76
C ASP A 114 -17.98 -4.57 -13.66
N VAL A 115 -17.87 -3.28 -13.94
CA VAL A 115 -18.96 -2.31 -13.74
C VAL A 115 -19.19 -1.53 -15.02
N ASP A 116 -20.45 -1.45 -15.46
CA ASP A 116 -20.83 -0.61 -16.58
C ASP A 116 -20.83 0.86 -16.14
N MET A 117 -19.86 1.63 -16.62
CA MET A 117 -19.62 3.02 -16.20
C MET A 117 -20.71 3.98 -16.69
N GLU A 118 -21.29 3.75 -17.88
CA GLU A 118 -22.36 4.59 -18.41
C GLU A 118 -23.65 4.39 -17.60
N ARG A 119 -23.95 3.13 -17.31
CA ARG A 119 -25.08 2.74 -16.47
C ARG A 119 -24.89 3.21 -15.03
N LEU A 120 -23.68 3.10 -14.48
CA LEU A 120 -23.33 3.59 -13.15
C LEU A 120 -23.52 5.10 -13.06
N SER A 121 -23.03 5.89 -14.02
CA SER A 121 -23.22 7.35 -14.05
C SER A 121 -24.70 7.72 -14.02
N THR A 122 -25.51 7.03 -14.83
CA THR A 122 -26.97 7.23 -14.86
C THR A 122 -27.61 6.90 -13.51
N GLN A 123 -27.25 5.76 -12.91
CA GLN A 123 -27.74 5.34 -11.60
C GLN A 123 -27.36 6.34 -10.50
N LEU A 124 -26.12 6.82 -10.48
CA LEU A 124 -25.65 7.81 -9.52
C LEU A 124 -26.39 9.15 -9.66
N SER A 125 -26.82 9.55 -10.86
CA SER A 125 -27.60 10.78 -11.06
C SER A 125 -29.03 10.70 -10.47
N MET A 126 -29.59 9.49 -10.37
CA MET A 126 -30.93 9.24 -9.83
C MET A 126 -30.93 9.06 -8.30
N PHE A 127 -29.76 8.86 -7.71
CA PHE A 127 -29.58 8.54 -6.30
C PHE A 127 -30.15 9.60 -5.31
N PRO A 128 -30.08 10.92 -5.59
CA PRO A 128 -30.77 11.93 -4.76
C PRO A 128 -32.29 11.76 -4.70
N ALA A 129 -32.92 11.16 -5.73
CA ALA A 129 -34.35 10.86 -5.70
C ALA A 129 -34.67 9.73 -4.70
N VAL A 130 -33.78 8.74 -4.60
CA VAL A 130 -33.85 7.65 -3.60
C VAL A 130 -33.79 8.22 -2.19
N LEU A 131 -32.85 9.14 -1.92
CA LEU A 131 -32.75 9.80 -0.63
C LEU A 131 -34.03 10.55 -0.24
N ARG A 132 -34.64 11.25 -1.19
CA ARG A 132 -35.91 11.95 -0.96
C ARG A 132 -37.05 10.98 -0.66
N ALA A 133 -37.18 9.90 -1.44
CA ALA A 133 -38.18 8.87 -1.20
C ALA A 133 -38.01 8.19 0.17
N HIS A 134 -36.76 7.95 0.59
CA HIS A 134 -36.47 7.42 1.91
C HIS A 134 -36.89 8.41 3.01
N ASN A 135 -36.56 9.69 2.86
CA ASN A 135 -36.97 10.73 3.81
C ASN A 135 -38.49 10.93 3.91
N SER A 136 -39.25 10.60 2.86
CA SER A 136 -40.72 10.62 2.90
C SER A 136 -41.31 9.45 3.69
N SER A 137 -40.60 8.32 3.79
CA SER A 137 -41.06 7.13 4.50
C SER A 137 -40.44 6.97 5.90
N ALA A 138 -39.32 7.63 6.16
CA ALA A 138 -38.59 7.52 7.42
C ALA A 138 -39.08 8.51 8.47
N GLU A 139 -39.13 8.06 9.72
CA GLU A 139 -39.51 8.88 10.88
C GLU A 139 -38.48 10.00 11.17
N THR A 140 -37.22 9.78 10.77
CA THR A 140 -36.14 10.77 10.89
C THR A 140 -35.56 11.13 9.51
N PRO A 141 -35.73 12.38 9.04
CA PRO A 141 -35.23 12.79 7.73
C PRO A 141 -33.71 13.00 7.76
N ILE A 142 -33.02 12.34 6.84
CA ILE A 142 -31.57 12.44 6.68
C ILE A 142 -31.26 13.67 5.80
N ARG A 143 -30.55 14.65 6.38
CA ARG A 143 -30.15 15.87 5.65
C ARG A 143 -28.90 15.69 4.79
N ARG A 144 -27.96 14.88 5.28
CA ARG A 144 -26.68 14.62 4.63
C ARG A 144 -26.20 13.23 4.98
N VAL A 145 -25.79 12.48 3.97
CA VAL A 145 -25.24 11.14 4.13
C VAL A 145 -23.73 11.23 4.24
N THR A 146 -23.17 10.69 5.33
CA THR A 146 -21.73 10.70 5.62
C THR A 146 -21.12 9.31 5.64
N LYS A 147 -21.93 8.26 5.74
CA LYS A 147 -21.49 6.88 5.88
C LYS A 147 -22.02 6.04 4.73
N VAL A 148 -21.17 5.15 4.20
CA VAL A 148 -21.55 4.15 3.20
C VAL A 148 -22.59 3.16 3.75
N SER A 149 -22.53 2.83 5.04
CA SER A 149 -23.53 1.95 5.67
C SER A 149 -24.95 2.49 5.55
N THR A 150 -25.13 3.81 5.73
CA THR A 150 -26.44 4.45 5.59
C THR A 150 -26.99 4.30 4.17
N ILE A 151 -26.13 4.31 3.16
CA ILE A 151 -26.53 4.10 1.76
C ILE A 151 -27.04 2.68 1.55
N VAL A 152 -26.31 1.70 2.10
CA VAL A 152 -26.71 0.28 2.04
C VAL A 152 -28.05 0.08 2.74
N ASP A 153 -28.22 0.68 3.93
CA ASP A 153 -29.47 0.61 4.69
C ASP A 153 -30.64 1.22 3.90
N MET A 154 -30.44 2.39 3.28
CA MET A 154 -31.47 3.04 2.44
C MET A 154 -31.91 2.18 1.26
N LEU A 155 -30.96 1.51 0.58
CA LEU A 155 -31.24 0.58 -0.52
C LEU A 155 -31.93 -0.70 -0.03
N ALA A 156 -31.64 -1.14 1.20
CA ALA A 156 -32.29 -2.29 1.82
C ALA A 156 -33.73 -1.97 2.25
N THR A 157 -33.98 -0.80 2.83
CA THR A 157 -35.30 -0.38 3.33
C THR A 157 -36.30 -0.10 2.20
N GLN A 158 -35.86 0.40 1.04
CA GLN A 158 -36.73 0.65 -0.12
C GLN A 158 -37.11 -0.61 -0.93
N GLY A 159 -37.09 -1.80 -0.33
CA GLY A 159 -37.25 -3.09 -1.00
C GLY A 159 -38.39 -3.18 -2.04
N GLY A 160 -38.16 -3.97 -3.11
CA GLY A 160 -39.19 -4.35 -4.10
C GLY A 160 -38.86 -4.09 -5.58
N GLY A 161 -37.79 -3.34 -5.88
CA GLY A 161 -37.36 -3.08 -7.27
C GLY A 161 -36.28 -2.01 -7.42
N THR A 162 -36.06 -1.19 -6.39
CA THR A 162 -34.98 -0.20 -6.36
C THR A 162 -33.59 -0.84 -6.42
N GLN A 163 -33.38 -1.98 -5.78
CA GLN A 163 -32.11 -2.71 -5.85
C GLN A 163 -31.73 -3.16 -7.27
N SER A 164 -32.70 -3.54 -8.10
CA SER A 164 -32.41 -3.90 -9.50
C SER A 164 -32.14 -2.67 -10.36
N LEU A 165 -32.79 -1.54 -10.06
CA LEU A 165 -32.52 -0.24 -10.70
C LEU A 165 -31.10 0.26 -10.42
N PHE A 166 -30.55 -0.02 -9.24
CA PHE A 166 -29.22 0.39 -8.80
C PHE A 166 -28.20 -0.77 -8.78
N SER A 167 -28.32 -1.70 -9.73
CA SER A 167 -27.48 -2.91 -9.78
C SER A 167 -25.98 -2.64 -9.93
N GLU A 168 -25.57 -1.57 -10.63
CA GLU A 168 -24.14 -1.23 -10.75
C GLU A 168 -23.62 -0.57 -9.49
N VAL A 169 -24.44 0.26 -8.84
CA VAL A 169 -24.11 0.84 -7.53
C VAL A 169 -24.00 -0.24 -6.46
N ASP A 170 -24.91 -1.23 -6.46
CA ASP A 170 -24.83 -2.38 -5.55
C ASP A 170 -23.56 -3.20 -5.79
N ARG A 171 -23.19 -3.44 -7.06
CA ARG A 171 -21.94 -4.14 -7.41
C ARG A 171 -20.71 -3.35 -6.95
N LEU A 172 -20.71 -2.04 -7.14
CA LEU A 172 -19.63 -1.16 -6.68
C LEU A 172 -19.54 -1.12 -5.14
N LEU A 173 -20.68 -1.11 -4.43
CA LEU A 173 -20.73 -1.17 -2.97
C LEU A 173 -20.22 -2.52 -2.44
N ARG A 174 -20.58 -3.64 -3.07
CA ARG A 174 -20.04 -4.96 -2.71
C ARG A 174 -18.54 -5.00 -2.90
N LEU A 175 -18.04 -4.45 -3.99
CA LEU A 175 -16.62 -4.37 -4.28
C LEU A 175 -15.88 -3.52 -3.23
N TYR A 176 -16.44 -2.37 -2.89
CA TYR A 176 -15.93 -1.52 -1.81
C TYR A 176 -15.88 -2.24 -0.45
N LEU A 177 -16.93 -3.00 -0.10
CA LEU A 177 -17.05 -3.71 1.18
C LEU A 177 -16.25 -5.02 1.25
N THR A 178 -15.84 -5.58 0.10
CA THR A 178 -15.11 -6.86 0.03
C THR A 178 -13.59 -6.68 -0.08
N VAL A 179 -13.12 -5.51 -0.50
CA VAL A 179 -11.68 -5.23 -0.52
C VAL A 179 -11.16 -5.15 0.92
N PRO A 180 -10.23 -6.03 1.33
CA PRO A 180 -9.61 -5.91 2.63
C PRO A 180 -8.77 -4.63 2.67
N MET A 181 -9.16 -3.70 3.54
CA MET A 181 -8.46 -2.41 3.71
C MET A 181 -7.01 -2.53 4.21
N SER A 182 -6.57 -3.73 4.62
CA SER A 182 -5.17 -3.98 4.95
C SER A 182 -4.76 -5.41 4.62
N ASN A 183 -3.60 -5.57 3.98
CA ASN A 183 -2.92 -6.86 3.79
C ASN A 183 -2.27 -7.39 5.09
N ALA A 184 -2.71 -6.92 6.27
CA ALA A 184 -2.13 -7.29 7.57
C ALA A 184 -2.46 -8.72 8.03
N THR A 185 -3.20 -9.49 7.23
CA THR A 185 -3.56 -10.87 7.58
C THR A 185 -2.39 -11.84 7.46
N ALA A 186 -1.35 -11.52 6.68
CA ALA A 186 -0.18 -12.40 6.51
C ALA A 186 0.77 -12.40 7.73
N GLU A 187 0.75 -11.35 8.56
CA GLU A 187 1.62 -11.26 9.74
C GLU A 187 1.07 -12.11 10.91
N GLN A 188 -0.24 -12.39 10.93
CA GLN A 188 -0.87 -13.23 11.96
C GLN A 188 -0.70 -14.74 11.72
N SER A 189 -0.60 -15.18 10.46
CA SER A 189 -0.39 -16.59 10.13
C SER A 189 1.09 -17.01 10.21
N TYR A 190 2.03 -16.09 10.00
CA TYR A 190 3.46 -16.38 10.10
C TYR A 190 3.92 -16.66 11.54
N VAL A 191 3.40 -15.91 12.52
CA VAL A 191 3.74 -16.09 13.95
C VAL A 191 3.31 -17.46 14.49
N ARG A 192 2.32 -18.12 13.87
CA ARG A 192 1.80 -19.43 14.33
C ARG A 192 2.50 -20.63 13.72
N ALA A 193 3.42 -20.43 12.77
CA ALA A 193 4.02 -21.50 11.95
C ALA A 193 5.42 -21.94 12.40
N THR A 194 5.80 -21.74 13.67
CA THR A 194 7.02 -22.35 14.22
C THR A 194 6.70 -23.71 14.84
N PRO A 195 7.06 -24.84 14.21
CA PRO A 195 6.97 -26.16 14.84
C PRO A 195 7.94 -26.23 16.03
N LYS A 196 7.47 -26.84 17.13
CA LYS A 196 8.27 -27.17 18.32
C LYS A 196 9.18 -28.36 18.07
#